data_AF-A0A0F4UAD6-F1
#
_entry.id   AF-A0A0F4UAD6-F1
#
_cell.length_a   1.000
_cell.length_b   1.000
_cell.length_c   1.000
_cell.angle_alpha   90.00
_cell.angle_beta   90.00
_cell.angle_gamma   90.00
#
_symmetry.space_group_name_H-M   'P 1'
#
loop_
_entity.id
_entity.type
_entity.pdbx_description
1 polymer ?
#
loop_
_entity_poly.entity_id
_entity_poly.type
_entity_poly.pdbx_seq_one_letter_code
_entity_poly.pdbx_strand_id
1 'polypeptide(L)' 'GKTTGSVTIAAPSDDVYKDAGKLTVTMTDANGGNFEKLDISKASVTTTVTDTLDTSTVTLTATDSVAEGGTVVYTASV' A
#
# COMPACT_ATOMS: atom_id res chain seq x y z
N GLY A 1 -10.24 10.78 34.16
CA GLY A 1 -9.27 11.05 33.08
C GLY A 1 -9.77 10.44 31.79
N LYS A 2 -9.28 10.90 30.64
CA LYS A 2 -9.53 10.24 29.35
C LYS A 2 -8.69 8.96 29.27
N THR A 3 -9.31 7.85 28.90
CA THR A 3 -8.66 6.53 28.76
C THR A 3 -8.40 6.17 27.31
N THR A 4 -8.75 7.06 26.37
CA THR A 4 -8.66 6.83 24.94
C THR A 4 -8.04 8.03 24.24
N GLY A 5 -7.25 7.75 23.21
CA GLY A 5 -6.70 8.71 22.26
C GLY A 5 -6.60 8.06 20.89
N SER A 6 -6.79 8.84 19.83
CA SER A 6 -6.78 8.36 18.46
C SER A 6 -5.81 9.18 17.62
N VAL A 7 -5.06 8.52 16.75
CA VAL A 7 -4.24 9.14 15.71
C VAL A 7 -4.67 8.58 14.36
N THR A 8 -4.84 9.46 13.37
CA THR A 8 -5.21 9.07 12.00
C THR A 8 -4.03 9.36 11.10
N ILE A 9 -3.60 8.36 10.34
CA ILE A 9 -2.55 8.48 9.34
C ILE A 9 -3.17 8.03 8.02
N ALA A 10 -3.02 8.86 6.98
CA ALA A 10 -3.50 8.51 5.65
C ALA A 10 -2.66 7.36 5.08
N ALA A 11 -3.31 6.40 4.43
CA ALA A 11 -2.61 5.43 3.60
C ALA A 11 -2.02 6.14 2.37
N PRO A 12 -0.95 5.59 1.76
CA PRO A 12 -0.50 6.02 0.44
C PRO A 12 -1.66 6.01 -0.57
N SER A 13 -1.57 6.87 -1.58
CA SER A 13 -2.51 6.83 -2.70
C SER A 13 -2.21 5.62 -3.59
N ASP A 14 -3.24 5.10 -4.24
CA ASP A 14 -3.10 3.98 -5.18
C ASP A 14 -2.38 4.46 -6.45
N ASP A 15 -1.30 3.79 -6.82
CA ASP A 15 -0.55 4.09 -8.02
C ASP A 15 0.09 2.83 -8.66
N VAL A 16 0.89 3.03 -9.71
CA VAL A 16 1.49 1.93 -10.49
C VAL A 16 2.67 1.23 -9.80
N TYR A 17 3.20 1.80 -8.72
CA TYR A 17 4.30 1.25 -7.93
C TYR A 17 3.76 0.60 -6.65
N LYS A 18 4.53 -0.34 -6.09
CA LYS A 18 4.18 -0.97 -4.82
C LYS A 18 4.77 -0.17 -3.66
N ASP A 19 3.89 0.49 -2.92
CA ASP A 19 4.24 1.34 -1.79
C ASP A 19 3.72 0.72 -0.48
N ALA A 20 4.03 -0.57 -0.28
CA ALA A 20 3.65 -1.29 0.93
C ALA A 20 4.27 -0.64 2.19
N GLY A 21 3.42 -0.24 3.12
CA GLY A 21 3.80 0.46 4.34
C GLY A 21 3.49 -0.33 5.62
N LYS A 22 4.30 -0.11 6.67
CA LYS A 22 4.05 -0.64 8.01
C LYS A 22 4.06 0.48 9.03
N LEU A 23 2.98 0.59 9.80
CA LEU A 23 2.90 1.50 10.93
C LEU A 23 2.97 0.69 12.23
N THR A 24 3.91 1.04 13.11
CA THR A 24 4.01 0.46 14.45
C THR A 24 3.87 1.57 15.47
N VAL A 25 2.91 1.43 16.39
CA VAL A 25 2.63 2.38 17.45
C VAL A 25 2.87 1.71 18.80
N THR A 26 3.60 2.38 19.68
CA THR A 26 3.90 1.90 21.04
C THR A 26 3.70 3.05 22.00
N MET A 27 3.13 2.78 23.18
CA MET A 27 3.09 3.77 24.26
C MET A 27 4.49 3.90 24.86
N THR A 28 5.08 5.10 24.77
CA THR A 28 6.43 5.38 25.27
C THR A 28 6.43 5.73 26.75
N ASP A 29 5.50 6.60 27.17
CA ASP A 29 5.36 7.06 28.55
C ASP A 29 3.91 7.43 28.86
N ALA A 30 3.58 7.42 30.15
CA ALA A 30 2.38 8.05 30.68
C ALA A 30 2.75 8.83 31.94
N ASN A 31 2.38 10.11 31.96
CA ASN A 31 2.65 11.00 33.08
C ASN A 31 1.36 11.19 33.89
N GLY A 32 1.43 10.95 35.20
CA GLY A 32 0.30 11.09 36.12
C GLY A 32 0.39 10.10 37.28
N GLY A 33 -0.45 10.30 38.30
CA GLY A 33 -0.48 9.44 39.49
C GLY A 33 0.46 9.94 40.58
N ASN A 34 0.04 10.98 41.31
CA ASN A 34 0.71 11.33 42.56
C ASN A 34 0.35 10.34 43.70
N PHE A 35 -0.63 9.43 43.47
CA PHE A 35 -1.13 8.47 44.47
C PHE A 35 -1.41 7.06 43.91
N GLU A 36 -1.67 6.90 42.60
CA GLU A 36 -1.87 5.59 41.96
C GLU A 36 -0.76 5.28 40.96
N LYS A 37 -0.09 4.15 41.15
CA LYS A 37 0.85 3.59 40.17
C LYS A 37 0.09 3.33 38.87
N LEU A 38 0.45 4.06 37.82
CA LEU A 38 -0.12 3.89 36.49
C LEU A 38 0.73 2.89 35.70
N ASP A 39 0.25 1.65 35.57
CA ASP A 39 0.87 0.66 34.69
C ASP A 39 0.31 0.79 33.28
N ILE A 40 1.21 1.04 32.32
CA ILE A 40 0.88 1.10 30.89
C ILE A 40 1.39 -0.14 30.16
N SER A 41 0.57 -0.66 29.24
CA SER A 41 1.00 -1.70 28.32
C SER A 41 1.96 -1.09 27.29
N LYS A 42 3.16 -1.66 27.19
CA LYS A 42 4.15 -1.34 26.14
C LYS A 42 4.03 -2.26 24.93
N ALA A 43 2.94 -3.01 24.82
CA ALA A 43 2.69 -3.85 23.66
C ALA A 43 2.58 -2.97 22.41
N SER A 44 3.43 -3.21 21.43
CA SER A 44 3.38 -2.52 20.15
C SER A 44 2.19 -3.02 19.34
N VAL A 45 1.42 -2.08 18.78
CA VAL A 45 0.35 -2.38 17.81
C VAL A 45 0.88 -2.10 16.42
N THR A 46 0.71 -3.05 15.50
CA THR A 46 1.16 -2.92 14.11
C THR A 46 -0.05 -2.93 13.18
N THR A 47 -0.07 -1.99 12.25
CA THR A 47 -1.02 -1.94 11.13
C THR A 47 -0.24 -2.07 9.83
N THR A 48 -0.64 -3.02 8.99
CA THR A 48 -0.05 -3.24 7.67
C THR A 48 -0.92 -2.59 6.62
N VAL A 49 -0.31 -1.80 5.73
CA VAL A 49 -0.97 -1.29 4.53
C VAL A 49 -0.65 -2.25 3.40
N THR A 50 -1.70 -2.87 2.84
CA THR A 50 -1.60 -3.73 1.67
C THR A 50 -1.89 -2.92 0.43
N ASP A 51 -0.94 -2.90 -0.50
CA ASP A 51 -1.04 -2.17 -1.76
C ASP A 51 -1.20 -3.14 -2.95
N THR A 52 -1.88 -2.68 -3.99
CA THR A 52 -2.15 -3.43 -5.21
C THR A 52 -1.17 -3.06 -6.32
N LEU A 53 -1.03 -3.91 -7.33
CA LEU A 53 -0.27 -3.56 -8.53
C LEU A 53 -1.22 -3.59 -9.71
N ASP A 54 -1.40 -2.44 -10.33
CA ASP A 54 -2.22 -2.32 -11.53
C ASP A 54 -1.40 -2.61 -12.78
N THR A 55 -1.49 -3.85 -13.25
CA THR A 55 -0.83 -4.26 -14.50
C THR A 55 -1.76 -4.04 -15.69
N SER A 56 -1.39 -3.13 -16.59
CA SER A 56 -2.01 -3.05 -17.92
C SER A 56 -1.27 -3.98 -18.88
N THR A 57 -2.00 -4.90 -19.53
CA THR A 57 -1.42 -5.81 -20.53
C THR A 57 -1.75 -5.30 -21.92
N VAL A 58 -0.76 -5.25 -22.81
CA VAL A 58 -0.98 -4.97 -24.23
C VAL A 58 -0.75 -6.25 -25.00
N THR A 59 -1.70 -6.59 -25.86
CA THR A 59 -1.58 -7.70 -26.82
C THR A 59 -1.17 -7.14 -28.18
N LEU A 60 -0.16 -7.74 -28.79
CA LEU A 60 0.31 -7.38 -30.13
C LEU A 60 0.04 -8.54 -31.08
N THR A 61 -0.76 -8.29 -32.11
CA THR A 61 -1.03 -9.25 -33.19
C THR A 61 -0.39 -8.76 -34.48
N ALA A 62 0.13 -9.69 -35.27
CA ALA A 62 0.70 -9.41 -36.58
C ALA A 62 -0.12 -10.14 -37.65
N THR A 63 -0.14 -9.63 -38.87
CA THR A 63 -0.65 -10.38 -40.02
C THR A 63 0.16 -11.67 -40.23
N ASP A 64 -0.52 -12.83 -40.24
CA ASP A 64 0.08 -14.16 -40.17
C ASP A 64 1.07 -14.50 -41.29
N SER A 65 0.84 -13.98 -42.50
CA SER A 65 1.79 -14.09 -43.61
C SER A 65 1.55 -12.99 -44.65
N VAL A 66 2.60 -12.62 -45.35
CA VAL A 66 2.53 -11.70 -46.50
C VAL A 66 3.42 -12.23 -47.63
N ALA A 67 3.04 -11.96 -48.89
CA ALA A 67 3.88 -12.25 -50.04
C ALA A 67 5.12 -11.33 -50.08
N GLU A 68 6.14 -11.68 -50.86
CA GLU A 68 7.28 -10.79 -51.10
C GLU A 68 6.82 -9.42 -51.61
N GLY A 69 7.32 -8.35 -50.99
CA GLY A 69 6.87 -6.98 -51.24
C GLY A 69 5.60 -6.56 -50.50
N GLY A 70 4.97 -7.46 -49.72
CA GLY A 70 3.81 -7.15 -48.89
C GLY A 70 4.15 -6.42 -47.59
N THR A 71 3.15 -5.78 -46.98
CA THR A 71 3.29 -5.06 -45.70
C THR A 71 2.70 -5.88 -44.55
N VAL A 72 3.49 -6.11 -43.50
CA VAL A 72 3.00 -6.73 -42.25
C VAL A 72 2.37 -5.63 -41.38
N VAL A 73 1.13 -5.85 -40.94
CA VAL A 73 0.43 -4.93 -40.04
C VAL A 73 0.49 -5.48 -38.62
N TYR A 74 0.87 -4.61 -37.68
CA TYR A 74 0.85 -4.90 -36.25
C TYR A 74 -0.30 -4.13 -35.61
N THR A 75 -1.16 -4.84 -34.87
CA THR A 75 -2.26 -4.24 -34.11
C THR A 75 -2.01 -4.43 -32.63
N ALA A 76 -1.97 -3.32 -31.88
CA ALA A 76 -1.87 -3.33 -30.43
C ALA A 76 -3.25 -3.10 -29.80
N SER A 77 -3.63 -3.94 -28.85
CA SER A 77 -4.90 -3.85 -28.09
C SER A 77 -4.66 -3.98 -26.59
N VAL A 78 -5.39 -3.19 -25.80
CA VAL A 78 -5.42 -3.23 -24.32
C VAL A 78 -6.57 -4.09 -23.84
#